data_AF-A0A9J6F5U0-F1
#
_entry.id   AF-A0A9J6F5U0-F1
#
_cell.length_a   1.000
_cell.length_b   1.000
_cell.length_c   1.000
_cell.angle_alpha   90.00
_cell.angle_beta   90.00
_cell.angle_gamma   90.00
#
_symmetry.space_group_name_H-M   'P 1'
#
loop_
_entity.id
_entity.type
_entity.pdbx_description
1 polymer ?
#
loop_
_entity_poly.entity_id
_entity_poly.type
_entity_poly.pdbx_seq_one_letter_code
_entity_poly.pdbx_strand_id
1 'polypeptide(L)'
;MFGRKRFTLSDDIALVKEVLYVNPFLDPAKWLKITDRLFEVLGRCFSIPSVRKRLNLILLRFLQDQKKKVKSSGTEEEQPELEDLLQQAADIAR
;
A
#
# COMPACT_ATOMS: atom_id res chain seq x y z
N MET A 1 0.85 -19.88 18.38
CA MET A 1 -0.20 -18.84 18.22
C MET A 1 0.34 -17.73 17.32
N PHE A 2 -0.04 -17.69 16.04
CA PHE A 2 0.32 -16.57 15.16
C PHE A 2 -0.72 -15.45 15.36
N GLY A 3 -0.48 -14.57 16.33
CA GLY A 3 -1.31 -13.38 16.51
C GLY A 3 -1.37 -12.61 15.20
N ARG A 4 -2.55 -12.10 14.83
CA ARG A 4 -2.76 -11.21 13.68
C ARG A 4 -1.86 -9.99 13.86
N LYS A 5 -0.62 -10.03 13.33
CA LYS A 5 0.32 -8.92 13.41
C LYS A 5 -0.30 -7.76 12.64
N ARG A 6 -0.68 -6.70 13.36
CA ARG A 6 -1.28 -5.51 12.78
C ARG A 6 -0.21 -4.80 11.96
N PHE A 7 -0.50 -4.55 10.69
CA PHE A 7 0.32 -3.68 9.86
C PHE A 7 0.32 -2.27 10.47
N THR A 8 1.52 -1.72 10.66
CA THR A 8 1.74 -0.34 11.09
C THR A 8 1.76 0.62 9.90
N LEU A 9 1.77 1.93 10.15
CA LEU A 9 1.90 2.94 9.09
C LEU A 9 3.22 2.78 8.32
N SER A 10 4.32 2.47 9.01
CA SER A 10 5.62 2.21 8.38
C SER A 10 5.57 1.00 7.45
N ASP A 11 4.79 -0.03 7.80
CA ASP A 11 4.61 -1.24 6.99
C ASP A 11 3.83 -0.91 5.71
N ASP A 12 2.83 -0.04 5.83
CA ASP A 12 2.01 0.41 4.70
C ASP A 12 2.85 1.20 3.70
N ILE A 13 3.71 2.12 4.18
CA ILE A 13 4.63 2.89 3.33
C ILE A 13 5.59 1.96 2.59
N ALA A 14 6.21 1.01 3.31
CA ALA A 14 7.11 0.03 2.71
C ALA A 14 6.37 -0.83 1.66
N LEU A 15 5.15 -1.28 1.97
CA LEU A 15 4.32 -2.05 1.05
C LEU A 15 4.00 -1.27 -0.23
N VAL A 16 3.55 -0.03 -0.13
CA VAL A 16 3.21 0.79 -1.30
C VAL A 16 4.45 1.02 -2.16
N LYS A 17 5.61 1.34 -1.55
CA LYS A 17 6.88 1.51 -2.28
C LYS A 17 7.28 0.25 -3.05
N GLU A 18 7.21 -0.92 -2.42
CA GLU A 18 7.57 -2.18 -3.09
C GLU A 18 6.56 -2.58 -4.18
N VAL A 19 5.28 -2.29 -3.98
CA VAL A 19 4.24 -2.52 -5.00
C VAL A 19 4.49 -1.64 -6.23
N LEU A 20 4.84 -0.37 -6.06
CA LEU A 20 5.18 0.54 -7.15
C LEU A 20 6.45 0.08 -7.89
N TYR A 21 7.49 -0.31 -7.13
CA TYR A 21 8.76 -0.72 -7.71
C TYR A 21 8.68 -2.05 -8.47
N VAL A 22 7.99 -3.04 -7.91
CA VAL A 22 7.90 -4.39 -8.49
C VAL A 22 6.78 -4.49 -9.53
N ASN A 23 5.70 -3.74 -9.33
CA ASN A 23 4.46 -3.79 -10.10
C ASN A 23 3.91 -5.23 -10.22
N PRO A 24 3.21 -5.73 -9.18
CA PRO A 24 2.71 -7.09 -9.12
C PRO A 24 1.40 -7.30 -9.90
N PHE A 25 0.85 -6.25 -10.50
CA PHE A 25 -0.37 -6.33 -11.31
C PHE A 25 -0.10 -6.84 -12.72
N LEU A 26 1.14 -6.65 -13.22
CA LEU A 26 1.59 -7.22 -14.50
C LEU A 26 1.80 -8.74 -14.46
N ASP A 27 2.19 -9.28 -13.30
CA ASP A 27 2.47 -10.71 -13.14
C ASP A 27 2.17 -11.15 -11.69
N PRO A 28 1.23 -12.10 -11.48
CA PRO A 28 0.90 -12.62 -10.16
C PRO A 28 2.08 -13.26 -9.41
N ALA A 29 3.10 -13.78 -10.11
CA ALA A 29 4.28 -14.37 -9.47
C ALA A 29 5.10 -13.32 -8.70
N LYS A 30 5.01 -12.04 -9.09
CA LYS A 30 5.73 -10.93 -8.45
C LYS A 30 5.26 -10.61 -7.04
N TRP A 31 4.09 -11.10 -6.62
CA TRP A 31 3.64 -10.98 -5.23
C TRP A 31 4.61 -11.66 -4.26
N LEU A 32 5.27 -12.75 -4.69
CA LEU A 32 6.30 -13.42 -3.90
C LEU A 32 7.51 -12.49 -3.68
N LYS A 33 7.95 -11.81 -4.74
CA LYS A 33 9.05 -10.84 -4.67
C LYS A 33 8.75 -9.69 -3.70
N ILE A 34 7.49 -9.24 -3.65
CA ILE A 34 7.07 -8.21 -2.69
C ILE A 34 7.14 -8.74 -1.26
N THR A 35 6.68 -9.97 -0.99
CA THR A 35 6.76 -10.55 0.35
C THR A 35 8.20 -10.76 0.81
N ASP A 36 9.10 -11.15 -0.09
CA ASP A 36 10.52 -11.35 0.22
C ASP A 36 11.19 -10.01 0.56
N ARG A 37 10.91 -8.96 -0.22
CA ARG A 37 11.44 -7.62 0.06
C ARG A 37 10.88 -6.99 1.31
N LEU A 38 9.59 -7.20 1.59
CA LEU A 38 9.00 -6.77 2.86
C LEU A 38 9.66 -7.49 4.05
N PHE A 39 10.06 -8.75 3.88
CA PHE A 39 10.83 -9.45 4.89
C PHE A 39 12.22 -8.84 5.06
N GLU A 40 12.93 -8.52 3.98
CA GLU A 40 14.23 -7.86 4.03
C GLU A 40 14.18 -6.48 4.71
N VAL A 41 13.16 -5.67 4.40
CA VAL A 41 13.03 -4.30 4.92
C VAL A 41 12.48 -4.26 6.35
N LEU A 42 11.47 -5.09 6.65
CA LEU A 42 10.72 -5.02 7.92
C LEU A 42 11.07 -6.14 8.91
N GLY A 43 11.92 -7.08 8.52
CA GLY A 43 12.28 -8.26 9.32
C GLY A 43 11.09 -9.17 9.64
N ARG A 44 10.01 -9.10 8.85
CA ARG A 44 8.73 -9.78 9.15
C ARG A 44 8.18 -10.49 7.93
N CYS A 45 7.79 -11.75 8.13
CA CYS A 45 7.14 -12.53 7.09
C CYS A 45 5.66 -12.15 7.01
N PHE A 46 5.20 -11.84 5.80
CA PHE A 46 3.80 -11.66 5.49
C PHE A 46 3.39 -12.67 4.43
N SER A 47 2.18 -13.22 4.54
CA SER A 47 1.64 -14.04 3.47
C SER A 47 1.12 -13.17 2.33
N ILE A 48 1.32 -13.61 1.08
CA ILE A 48 0.80 -12.96 -0.13
C ILE A 48 -0.68 -12.53 0.01
N PRO A 49 -1.62 -13.39 0.46
CA PRO A 49 -3.02 -12.97 0.61
C PRO A 49 -3.20 -11.84 1.65
N SER A 50 -2.40 -11.82 2.72
CA SER A 50 -2.45 -10.74 3.71
C SER A 50 -1.93 -9.43 3.15
N VAL A 51 -0.84 -9.48 2.37
CA VAL A 51 -0.25 -8.32 1.69
C VAL A 51 -1.22 -7.73 0.67
N ARG A 52 -1.81 -8.57 -0.20
CA ARG A 52 -2.82 -8.14 -1.18
C ARG A 52 -4.03 -7.51 -0.51
N LYS A 53 -4.55 -8.15 0.55
CA LYS A 53 -5.66 -7.60 1.32
C LYS A 53 -5.30 -6.26 1.95
N ARG A 54 -4.09 -6.11 2.49
CA ARG A 54 -3.65 -4.85 3.09
C ARG A 54 -3.54 -3.74 2.05
N LEU A 55 -2.93 -4.00 0.90
CA LEU A 55 -2.85 -3.04 -0.20
C LEU A 55 -4.24 -2.55 -0.62
N ASN A 56 -5.19 -3.47 -0.81
CA ASN A 56 -6.56 -3.09 -1.17
C ASN A 56 -7.22 -2.20 -0.11
N LEU A 57 -7.01 -2.49 1.18
CA LEU A 57 -7.52 -1.64 2.26
C LEU A 57 -6.88 -0.24 2.25
N ILE A 58 -5.59 -0.14 1.98
CA ILE A 58 -4.87 1.13 1.84
C ILE A 58 -5.45 1.94 0.68
N LEU A 59 -5.56 1.33 -0.51
CA LEU A 59 -6.10 1.98 -1.71
C LEU A 59 -7.57 2.42 -1.51
N LEU A 60 -8.41 1.57 -0.92
CA LEU A 60 -9.80 1.93 -0.63
C LEU A 60 -9.90 3.11 0.34
N ARG A 61 -9.08 3.13 1.39
CA ARG A 61 -9.04 4.25 2.33
C ARG A 61 -8.57 5.53 1.64
N PHE A 62 -7.52 5.45 0.82
CA PHE A 62 -7.04 6.57 0.02
C PHE A 62 -8.13 7.14 -0.88
N LEU A 63 -8.80 6.30 -1.67
CA LEU A 63 -9.89 6.73 -2.56
C LEU A 63 -11.06 7.36 -1.79
N GLN A 64 -11.36 6.88 -0.58
CA GLN A 64 -12.38 7.48 0.29
C GLN A 64 -11.94 8.83 0.84
N ASP A 65 -10.68 8.96 1.26
CA ASP A 65 -10.13 10.20 1.79
C ASP A 65 -9.98 11.25 0.68
N GLN A 66 -9.56 10.87 -0.53
CA GLN A 66 -9.59 11.73 -1.73
C GLN A 66 -11.01 12.22 -2.04
N LYS A 67 -12.00 11.33 -2.03
CA LYS A 67 -13.41 11.72 -2.24
C LYS A 67 -13.93 12.69 -1.16
N LYS A 68 -13.39 12.66 0.06
CA LYS A 68 -13.73 13.61 1.12
C LYS A 68 -13.00 14.94 0.95
N LYS A 69 -11.71 14.92 0.61
CA LYS A 69 -10.91 16.12 0.32
C LYS A 69 -11.48 16.92 -0.85
N VAL A 70 -11.83 16.25 -1.95
CA VAL A 70 -12.50 16.88 -3.11
C VAL A 70 -13.84 17.53 -2.71
N LYS A 71 -14.55 16.97 -1.73
CA LYS A 71 -15.81 17.52 -1.20
C LYS A 71 -15.61 18.64 -0.18
N SER A 72 -14.41 18.82 0.36
CA SER A 72 -14.12 19.68 1.51
C SER A 72 -13.02 20.71 1.23
N SER A 73 -12.73 21.02 -0.04
CA SER A 73 -11.60 21.89 -0.44
C SER A 73 -11.69 23.30 0.13
N GLY A 74 -11.17 23.44 1.34
CA GLY A 74 -10.81 24.63 2.07
C GLY A 74 -9.78 24.21 3.10
N THR A 75 -8.50 24.18 2.69
CA THR A 75 -7.29 24.07 3.53
C THR A 75 -7.20 22.88 4.47
N GLU A 76 -6.41 21.86 4.13
CA GLU A 76 -5.70 21.06 5.15
C GLU A 76 -4.45 20.41 4.55
N GLU A 77 -3.37 20.50 5.32
CA GLU A 77 -1.97 20.27 4.98
C GLU A 77 -1.74 18.98 4.18
N GLU A 78 -1.29 19.16 2.95
CA GLU A 78 -0.96 18.12 2.00
C GLU A 78 0.23 17.31 2.53
N GLN A 79 0.12 15.99 2.59
CA GLN A 79 1.30 15.11 2.63
C GLN A 79 1.54 14.67 1.18
N PRO A 80 2.15 15.53 0.34
CA PRO A 80 2.18 15.34 -1.11
C PRO A 80 2.85 14.01 -1.48
N GLU A 81 3.86 13.56 -0.72
CA GLU A 81 4.55 12.30 -1.02
C GLU A 81 3.65 11.06 -0.89
N LEU A 82 2.84 10.98 0.16
CA LEU A 82 1.98 9.81 0.34
C LEU A 82 0.83 9.81 -0.68
N GLU A 83 0.31 10.99 -1.01
CA GLU A 83 -0.74 11.13 -2.02
C GLU A 83 -0.24 10.78 -3.42
N ASP A 84 0.97 11.23 -3.79
CA ASP A 84 1.59 10.94 -5.07
C ASP A 84 1.88 9.44 -5.24
N LEU A 85 2.44 8.79 -4.20
CA LEU A 85 2.68 7.33 -4.21
C LEU A 85 1.38 6.53 -4.33
N LEU A 86 0.31 6.97 -3.65
CA LEU A 86 -0.97 6.28 -3.68
C LEU A 86 -1.72 6.49 -5.00
N GLN A 87 -1.58 7.66 -5.62
CA GLN A 87 -2.12 7.94 -6.95
C GLN A 87 -1.42 7.06 -8.00
N GLN A 88 -0.09 7.01 -8.01
CA GLN A 88 0.67 6.11 -8.90
C GLN A 88 0.29 4.63 -8.69
N ALA A 89 0.07 4.21 -7.45
CA ALA A 89 -0.31 2.83 -7.16
C ALA A 89 -1.73 2.52 -7.65
N ALA A 90 -2.65 3.48 -7.56
CA ALA A 90 -4.00 3.34 -8.09
C ALA A 90 -4.03 3.28 -9.63
N ASP A 91 -3.20 4.06 -10.31
CA ASP A 91 -3.10 4.04 -11.77
C ASP A 91 -2.54 2.72 -12.30
N ILE A 92 -1.58 2.11 -11.60
CA ILE A 92 -1.01 0.80 -11.97
C ILE A 92 -1.98 -0.36 -11.65
N ALA A 93 -2.85 -0.21 -10.64
CA ALA A 93 -3.80 -1.24 -10.24
C ALA A 93 -5.05 -1.33 -11.16
N ARG A 94 -5.17 -0.45 -12.16
CA ARG A 94 -6.30 -0.34 -13.06
C ARG A 94 -6.17 -1.23 -14.29
#